data_AF-A0A1Y2AGY9-F1
#
_entry.id   AF-A0A1Y2AGY9-F1
#
_cell.length_a   1.000
_cell.length_b   1.000
_cell.length_c   1.000
_cell.angle_alpha   90.00
_cell.angle_beta   90.00
_cell.angle_gamma   90.00
#
_symmetry.space_group_name_H-M   'P 1'
#
loop_
_entity.id
_entity.type
_entity.pdbx_description
1 polymer ?
#
loop_
_entity_poly.entity_id
_entity_poly.type
_entity_poly.pdbx_seq_one_letter_code
_entity_poly.pdbx_strand_id
1 'polypeptide(L)'
;MFNYNKSNKYSNYMCCCSFIPIDKSVKICTFLLILLYIGLTIYSSILYIFLIKLLYVFIYLLTVITLCALLIGIKKKNEKYLKIYLNVFSFCYGFSIATIFIDLCNRFISIFTAGRKDEIYYFRQQHSNYSFIKNYSDNEITKTIRYLAIGGIIFHIICISILTNYILVTNKYASNLIDSIRGEFEFRQLEEDDAWE
;
A
#
# COMPACT_ATOMS: atom_id res chain seq x y z
N MET A 1 -37.89 5.08 -27.51
CA MET A 1 -36.67 4.35 -27.94
C MET A 1 -35.55 5.36 -28.19
N PHE A 2 -34.87 5.83 -27.13
CA PHE A 2 -33.78 6.78 -27.26
C PHE A 2 -32.44 6.05 -27.33
N ASN A 3 -31.77 6.23 -28.47
CA ASN A 3 -30.46 5.70 -28.80
C ASN A 3 -29.41 6.50 -28.01
N TYR A 4 -29.10 6.08 -26.77
CA TYR A 4 -27.94 6.64 -26.06
C TYR A 4 -26.65 6.04 -26.63
N ASN A 5 -26.19 6.69 -27.68
CA ASN A 5 -24.87 6.54 -28.25
C ASN A 5 -23.81 6.80 -27.17
N LYS A 6 -23.29 5.71 -26.59
CA LYS A 6 -21.85 5.41 -26.52
C LYS A 6 -20.96 6.66 -26.47
N SER A 7 -20.84 7.28 -25.30
CA SER A 7 -19.61 7.98 -24.93
C SER A 7 -19.06 7.39 -23.64
N ASN A 8 -18.61 6.15 -23.76
CA ASN A 8 -17.45 5.65 -23.02
C ASN A 8 -16.24 6.56 -23.33
N LYS A 9 -16.23 7.77 -22.77
CA LYS A 9 -15.00 8.50 -22.50
C LYS A 9 -14.65 8.19 -21.05
N TYR A 10 -14.17 6.96 -20.83
CA TYR A 10 -13.26 6.70 -19.73
C TYR A 10 -12.09 7.67 -19.96
N SER A 11 -12.16 8.82 -19.31
CA SER A 11 -11.07 9.78 -19.28
C SER A 11 -9.85 9.00 -18.81
N ASN A 12 -8.86 8.90 -19.70
CA ASN A 12 -7.59 8.21 -19.52
C ASN A 12 -6.85 8.82 -18.32
N TYR A 13 -7.17 8.39 -17.11
CA TYR A 13 -6.37 8.70 -15.93
C TYR A 13 -5.35 7.58 -15.75
N MET A 14 -4.11 7.95 -16.02
CA MET A 14 -2.90 7.15 -15.94
C MET A 14 -2.76 6.51 -14.54
N CYS A 15 -2.84 5.18 -14.46
CA CYS A 15 -2.25 4.44 -13.35
C CYS A 15 -0.76 4.17 -13.67
N CYS A 16 0.05 3.75 -12.69
CA CYS A 16 1.50 3.51 -12.79
C CYS A 16 1.99 2.61 -13.95
N CYS A 17 1.09 2.00 -14.73
CA CYS A 17 1.37 1.27 -15.96
C CYS A 17 0.66 1.95 -17.15
N SER A 18 1.36 2.84 -17.84
CA SER A 18 0.85 3.82 -18.82
C SER A 18 0.10 3.30 -20.06
N PHE A 19 -0.17 1.99 -20.16
CA PHE A 19 -0.77 1.36 -21.34
C PHE A 19 -1.93 0.40 -21.03
N ILE A 20 -2.36 0.31 -19.76
CA ILE A 20 -3.39 -0.64 -19.32
C ILE A 20 -4.67 0.12 -18.93
N PRO A 21 -5.86 -0.32 -19.38
CA PRO A 21 -7.13 0.23 -18.91
C PRO A 21 -7.22 0.25 -17.38
N ILE A 22 -7.78 1.32 -16.80
CA ILE A 22 -7.74 1.56 -15.35
C ILE A 22 -8.29 0.37 -14.54
N ASP A 23 -9.38 -0.27 -15.01
CA ASP A 23 -9.97 -1.45 -14.36
C ASP A 23 -9.00 -2.64 -14.30
N LYS A 24 -8.32 -2.93 -15.41
CA LYS A 24 -7.33 -4.01 -15.47
C LYS A 24 -6.10 -3.67 -14.62
N SER A 25 -5.65 -2.42 -14.65
CA SER A 25 -4.51 -1.96 -13.86
C SER A 25 -4.78 -2.07 -12.36
N VAL A 26 -5.94 -1.58 -11.89
CA VAL A 26 -6.34 -1.70 -10.47
C VAL A 26 -6.40 -3.15 -10.04
N LYS A 27 -6.99 -4.05 -10.83
CA LYS A 27 -7.05 -5.49 -10.52
C LYS A 27 -5.65 -6.11 -10.39
N ILE A 28 -4.76 -5.85 -11.34
CA ILE A 28 -3.39 -6.40 -11.36
C ILE A 28 -2.59 -5.85 -10.17
N CYS A 29 -2.59 -4.53 -9.96
CA CYS A 29 -1.88 -3.90 -8.85
C CYS A 29 -2.39 -4.40 -7.49
N THR A 30 -3.72 -4.52 -7.33
CA THR A 30 -4.34 -5.06 -6.12
C THR A 30 -3.90 -6.51 -5.88
N PHE A 31 -3.87 -7.35 -6.92
CA PHE A 31 -3.40 -8.73 -6.81
C PHE A 31 -1.92 -8.82 -6.42
N LEU A 32 -1.05 -8.01 -7.04
CA LEU A 32 0.37 -7.95 -6.69
C LEU A 32 0.58 -7.49 -5.24
N LEU A 33 -0.20 -6.51 -4.77
CA LEU A 33 -0.15 -6.06 -3.38
C LEU A 33 -0.61 -7.16 -2.41
N ILE A 34 -1.66 -7.91 -2.75
CA ILE A 34 -2.09 -9.06 -1.93
C ILE A 34 -0.94 -10.06 -1.79
N LEU A 35 -0.28 -10.44 -2.89
CA LEU A 35 0.86 -11.36 -2.83
C LEU A 35 2.01 -10.82 -1.97
N LEU A 36 2.32 -9.53 -2.12
CA LEU A 36 3.34 -8.85 -1.31
C LEU A 36 3.00 -8.92 0.18
N TYR A 37 1.78 -8.54 0.59
CA TYR A 37 1.37 -8.53 1.99
C TYR A 37 1.27 -9.94 2.59
N ILE A 38 0.89 -10.95 1.80
CA ILE A 38 0.95 -12.36 2.23
C ILE A 38 2.41 -12.76 2.51
N GLY A 39 3.33 -12.44 1.59
CA GLY A 39 4.76 -12.70 1.78
C GLY A 39 5.32 -12.03 3.03
N LEU A 40 4.98 -10.75 3.24
CA LEU A 40 5.37 -9.99 4.44
C LEU A 40 4.77 -10.58 5.73
N THR A 41 3.54 -11.07 5.67
CA THR A 41 2.87 -11.72 6.81
C THR A 41 3.58 -13.01 7.21
N ILE A 42 3.93 -13.85 6.23
CA ILE A 42 4.65 -15.11 6.47
C ILE A 42 6.05 -14.83 7.02
N TYR A 43 6.79 -13.90 6.38
CA TYR A 43 8.12 -13.48 6.82
C TYR A 43 8.10 -12.97 8.27
N SER A 44 7.13 -12.12 8.59
CA SER A 44 7.00 -11.53 9.94
C SER A 44 6.62 -12.58 10.99
N SER A 45 5.76 -13.54 10.62
CA SER A 45 5.29 -14.60 11.53
C SER A 45 6.36 -15.65 11.85
N ILE A 46 7.22 -16.00 10.89
CA ILE A 46 8.26 -17.03 11.10
C ILE A 46 9.42 -16.49 11.94
N LEU A 47 9.81 -15.23 11.73
CA LEU A 47 11.07 -14.71 12.26
C LEU A 47 10.96 -14.01 13.61
N TYR A 48 9.76 -13.71 14.13
CA TYR A 48 9.65 -12.80 15.27
C TYR A 48 8.52 -13.14 16.27
N ILE A 49 8.89 -13.47 17.52
CA ILE A 49 7.99 -13.89 18.62
C ILE A 49 7.47 -12.69 19.48
N PHE A 50 7.82 -11.44 19.14
CA PHE A 50 7.55 -10.28 20.01
C PHE A 50 6.14 -9.64 19.84
N LEU A 51 5.52 -9.23 20.96
CA LEU A 51 4.15 -8.70 21.04
C LEU A 51 3.87 -7.50 20.10
N ILE A 52 4.81 -6.54 20.00
CA ILE A 52 4.68 -5.36 19.12
C ILE A 52 4.66 -5.77 17.63
N LYS A 53 5.30 -6.89 17.28
CA LYS A 53 5.34 -7.38 15.90
C LYS A 53 4.08 -8.13 15.50
N LEU A 54 3.32 -8.64 16.47
CA LEU A 54 2.01 -9.24 16.25
C LEU A 54 0.98 -8.21 15.75
N LEU A 55 1.11 -6.94 16.17
CA LEU A 55 0.28 -5.86 15.65
C LEU A 55 0.50 -5.64 14.14
N TYR A 56 1.75 -5.67 13.65
CA TYR A 56 2.04 -5.56 12.23
C TYR A 56 1.44 -6.71 11.42
N VAL A 57 1.54 -7.95 11.93
CA VAL A 57 0.93 -9.13 11.32
C VAL A 57 -0.59 -8.95 11.20
N PHE A 58 -1.24 -8.46 12.25
CA PHE A 58 -2.68 -8.19 12.23
C PHE A 58 -3.06 -7.13 11.19
N ILE A 59 -2.30 -6.03 11.10
CA ILE A 59 -2.54 -4.98 10.11
C ILE A 59 -2.33 -5.50 8.69
N TYR A 60 -1.33 -6.35 8.44
CA TYR A 60 -1.11 -6.95 7.12
C TYR A 60 -2.25 -7.89 6.72
N LEU A 61 -2.72 -8.73 7.64
CA LEU A 61 -3.90 -9.59 7.41
C LEU A 61 -5.15 -8.76 7.11
N LEU A 62 -5.40 -7.70 7.89
CA LEU A 62 -6.51 -6.78 7.66
C LEU A 62 -6.41 -6.13 6.27
N THR A 63 -5.20 -5.69 5.89
CA THR A 63 -4.94 -5.13 4.57
C THR A 63 -5.25 -6.14 3.46
N VAL A 64 -4.80 -7.39 3.57
CA VAL A 64 -5.13 -8.46 2.62
C VAL A 64 -6.63 -8.68 2.51
N ILE A 65 -7.35 -8.76 3.64
CA ILE A 65 -8.81 -8.93 3.65
C ILE A 65 -9.51 -7.78 2.92
N THR A 66 -9.09 -6.54 3.16
CA THR A 66 -9.67 -5.36 2.48
C THR A 66 -9.39 -5.32 0.97
N LEU A 67 -8.19 -5.74 0.54
CA LEU A 67 -7.86 -5.84 -0.88
C LEU A 67 -8.66 -6.98 -1.56
N CYS A 68 -8.88 -8.10 -0.86
CA CYS A 68 -9.80 -9.14 -1.33
C CYS A 68 -11.23 -8.62 -1.46
N ALA A 69 -11.71 -7.83 -0.48
CA ALA A 69 -13.02 -7.18 -0.55
C ALA A 69 -13.11 -6.25 -1.77
N LEU A 70 -12.07 -5.48 -2.08
CA LEU A 70 -12.02 -4.67 -3.30
C LEU A 70 -12.18 -5.53 -4.57
N LEU A 71 -11.41 -6.61 -4.70
CA LEU A 71 -11.51 -7.50 -5.87
C LEU A 71 -12.90 -8.12 -6.02
N ILE A 72 -13.51 -8.56 -4.91
CA ILE A 72 -14.88 -9.08 -4.89
C ILE A 72 -15.88 -7.98 -5.27
N GLY A 73 -15.73 -6.78 -4.72
CA GLY A 73 -16.57 -5.61 -5.00
C GLY A 73 -16.54 -5.23 -6.47
N ILE A 74 -15.35 -5.21 -7.09
CA ILE A 74 -15.20 -4.96 -8.53
C ILE A 74 -15.82 -6.09 -9.35
N LYS A 75 -15.53 -7.35 -9.04
CA LYS A 75 -16.01 -8.50 -9.82
C LYS A 75 -17.53 -8.66 -9.75
N LYS A 76 -18.13 -8.46 -8.57
CA LYS A 76 -19.57 -8.63 -8.33
C LYS A 76 -20.36 -7.33 -8.48
N LYS A 77 -19.72 -6.20 -8.82
CA LYS A 77 -20.33 -4.87 -8.79
C LYS A 77 -21.12 -4.63 -7.49
N ASN A 78 -20.50 -4.91 -6.34
CA ASN A 78 -21.20 -4.86 -5.04
C ASN A 78 -20.70 -3.68 -4.20
N GLU A 79 -21.58 -2.70 -3.97
CA GLU A 79 -21.31 -1.47 -3.23
C GLU A 79 -20.78 -1.72 -1.80
N LYS A 80 -21.33 -2.72 -1.09
CA LYS A 80 -20.95 -2.97 0.31
C LYS A 80 -19.48 -3.32 0.44
N TYR A 81 -18.95 -4.14 -0.46
CA TYR A 81 -17.53 -4.53 -0.46
C TYR A 81 -16.62 -3.37 -0.87
N LEU A 82 -17.05 -2.54 -1.82
CA LEU A 82 -16.31 -1.33 -2.23
C LEU A 82 -16.22 -0.31 -1.08
N LYS A 83 -17.30 -0.13 -0.31
CA LYS A 83 -17.31 0.72 0.89
C LYS A 83 -16.41 0.20 2.01
N ILE A 84 -16.40 -1.12 2.25
CA ILE A 84 -15.47 -1.74 3.21
C ILE A 84 -14.02 -1.45 2.81
N TYR A 85 -13.68 -1.60 1.52
CA TYR A 85 -12.38 -1.21 1.01
C TYR A 85 -12.08 0.26 1.30
N LEU A 86 -12.92 1.20 0.85
CA LEU A 86 -12.67 2.64 0.98
C LEU A 86 -12.41 3.06 2.44
N ASN A 87 -13.18 2.54 3.38
CA ASN A 87 -13.09 2.93 4.79
C ASN A 87 -11.91 2.24 5.50
N VAL A 88 -11.80 0.92 5.39
CA VAL A 88 -10.83 0.14 6.16
C VAL A 88 -9.44 0.24 5.56
N PHE A 89 -9.31 0.26 4.23
CA PHE A 89 -8.00 0.40 3.58
C PHE A 89 -7.37 1.77 3.84
N SER A 90 -8.17 2.84 3.90
CA SER A 90 -7.68 4.18 4.25
C SER A 90 -7.10 4.23 5.67
N PHE A 91 -7.72 3.51 6.62
CA PHE A 91 -7.17 3.35 7.96
C PHE A 91 -5.84 2.58 7.95
N CYS A 92 -5.79 1.43 7.26
CA CYS A 92 -4.55 0.64 7.13
C CYS A 92 -3.43 1.45 6.46
N TYR A 93 -3.76 2.26 5.45
CA TYR A 93 -2.82 3.16 4.79
C TYR A 93 -2.30 4.24 5.74
N GLY A 94 -3.17 4.90 6.51
CA GLY A 94 -2.76 5.88 7.52
C GLY A 94 -1.79 5.29 8.55
N PHE A 95 -2.09 4.08 9.05
CA PHE A 95 -1.18 3.34 9.93
C PHE A 95 0.18 3.03 9.27
N SER A 96 0.17 2.63 8.00
CA SER A 96 1.40 2.35 7.24
C SER A 96 2.25 3.60 7.08
N ILE A 97 1.63 4.75 6.76
CA ILE A 97 2.33 6.04 6.65
C ILE A 97 2.92 6.46 7.98
N ALA A 98 2.20 6.31 9.09
CA ALA A 98 2.71 6.63 10.43
C ALA A 98 3.95 5.79 10.78
N THR A 99 3.93 4.49 10.44
CA THR A 99 5.07 3.59 10.64
C THR A 99 6.28 4.04 9.82
N ILE A 100 6.07 4.33 8.53
CA ILE A 100 7.14 4.82 7.65
C ILE A 100 7.71 6.15 8.18
N PHE A 101 6.87 7.03 8.71
CA PHE A 101 7.32 8.30 9.27
C PHE A 101 8.23 8.10 10.49
N ILE A 102 7.88 7.18 11.40
CA ILE A 102 8.73 6.82 12.54
C ILE A 102 10.08 6.29 12.06
N ASP A 103 10.09 5.40 11.07
CA ASP A 103 11.33 4.84 10.49
C ASP A 103 12.18 5.92 9.79
N LEU A 104 11.56 6.86 9.09
CA LEU A 104 12.24 8.01 8.50
C LEU A 104 12.89 8.88 9.57
N CYS A 105 12.16 9.23 10.65
CA CYS A 105 12.71 9.99 11.77
C CYS A 105 13.93 9.29 12.38
N ASN A 106 13.84 7.97 12.62
CA ASN A 106 14.96 7.19 13.14
C ASN A 106 16.17 7.25 12.21
N ARG A 107 15.97 7.11 10.90
CA ARG A 107 17.06 7.19 9.91
C ARG A 107 17.67 8.59 9.82
N PHE A 108 16.87 9.64 9.91
CA PHE A 108 17.38 11.01 9.99
C PHE A 108 18.25 11.19 11.22
N ILE A 109 17.80 10.73 12.39
CA ILE A 109 18.60 10.76 13.63
C ILE A 109 19.91 9.99 13.42
N SER A 110 19.87 8.79 12.84
CA SER A 110 21.05 7.97 12.56
C SER A 110 22.09 8.68 11.67
N ILE A 111 21.68 9.57 10.75
CA ILE A 111 22.63 10.37 9.95
C ILE A 111 23.46 11.30 10.84
N PHE A 112 22.81 11.95 11.80
CA PHE A 112 23.45 12.92 12.70
C PHE A 112 24.18 12.24 13.88
N THR A 113 23.72 11.07 14.32
CA THR A 113 24.37 10.30 15.39
C THR A 113 25.46 9.35 14.88
N ALA A 114 25.54 9.12 13.57
CA ALA A 114 26.59 8.32 12.95
C ALA A 114 27.98 8.87 13.29
N GLY A 115 28.74 8.07 14.04
CA GLY A 115 30.06 8.41 14.57
C GLY A 115 30.14 8.40 16.10
N ARG A 116 29.00 8.37 16.80
CA ARG A 116 28.98 8.12 18.25
C ARG A 116 29.46 6.70 18.55
N LYS A 117 30.24 6.53 19.62
CA LYS A 117 30.80 5.22 20.03
C LYS A 117 29.71 4.17 20.20
N ASP A 118 28.56 4.55 20.76
CA ASP A 118 27.44 3.65 21.02
C ASP A 118 26.82 3.13 19.71
N GLU A 119 26.60 4.00 18.72
CA GLU A 119 26.08 3.63 17.39
C GLU A 119 27.03 2.67 16.65
N ILE A 120 28.34 2.95 16.71
CA ILE A 120 29.37 2.07 16.11
C ILE A 120 29.37 0.71 16.81
N TYR A 121 29.25 0.70 18.14
CA TYR A 121 29.16 -0.54 18.92
C TYR A 121 27.92 -1.36 18.55
N TYR A 122 26.74 -0.74 18.51
CA TYR A 122 25.49 -1.40 18.09
C TYR A 122 25.57 -1.94 16.67
N PHE A 123 26.15 -1.15 15.74
CA PHE A 123 26.35 -1.59 14.36
C PHE A 123 27.22 -2.86 14.30
N ARG A 124 28.36 -2.88 15.01
CA ARG A 124 29.24 -4.06 15.08
C ARG A 124 28.54 -5.25 15.72
N GLN A 125 27.73 -5.04 16.75
CA GLN A 125 27.00 -6.11 17.43
C GLN A 125 25.98 -6.75 16.51
N GLN A 126 25.14 -5.93 15.85
CA GLN A 126 24.10 -6.39 14.92
C GLN A 126 24.69 -7.12 13.71
N HIS A 127 25.91 -6.75 13.30
CA HIS A 127 26.58 -7.31 12.13
C HIS A 127 27.77 -8.22 12.48
N SER A 128 27.82 -8.72 13.72
CA SER A 128 28.94 -9.50 14.25
C SER A 128 29.22 -10.80 13.49
N ASN A 129 28.22 -11.33 12.78
CA ASN A 129 28.34 -12.55 11.97
C ASN A 129 28.98 -12.31 10.60
N TYR A 130 29.15 -11.06 10.17
CA TYR A 130 29.70 -10.73 8.86
C TYR A 130 31.21 -10.48 8.95
N SER A 131 32.01 -11.41 8.39
CA SER A 131 33.48 -11.36 8.43
C SER A 131 34.07 -10.09 7.83
N PHE A 132 33.42 -9.51 6.81
CA PHE A 132 33.87 -8.26 6.18
C PHE A 132 33.70 -7.03 7.09
N ILE A 133 32.69 -7.01 7.98
CA ILE A 133 32.40 -5.87 8.86
C ILE A 133 33.35 -5.82 10.05
N LYS A 134 33.87 -6.97 10.49
CA LYS A 134 34.81 -7.05 11.63
C LYS A 134 36.07 -6.20 11.42
N ASN A 135 36.51 -6.06 10.17
CA ASN A 135 37.73 -5.34 9.82
C ASN A 135 37.52 -3.86 9.48
N TYR A 136 36.27 -3.36 9.50
CA TYR A 136 36.02 -1.95 9.21
C TYR A 136 36.57 -1.06 10.32
N SER A 137 37.23 0.01 9.92
CA SER A 137 37.54 1.14 10.80
C SER A 137 36.26 1.87 11.22
N ASP A 138 36.32 2.58 12.34
CA ASP A 138 35.18 3.35 12.86
C ASP A 138 34.69 4.41 11.86
N ASN A 139 35.59 4.95 11.03
CA ASN A 139 35.25 5.88 9.95
C ASN A 139 34.48 5.18 8.80
N GLU A 140 34.88 3.97 8.43
CA GLU A 140 34.15 3.17 7.42
C GLU A 140 32.77 2.76 7.92
N ILE A 141 32.65 2.38 9.19
CA ILE A 141 31.35 2.11 9.83
C ILE A 141 30.48 3.35 9.82
N THR A 142 31.03 4.50 10.23
CA THR A 142 30.31 5.78 10.23
C THR A 142 29.77 6.14 8.85
N LYS A 143 30.60 6.02 7.81
CA LYS A 143 30.18 6.22 6.41
C LYS A 143 29.08 5.22 6.01
N THR A 144 29.24 3.95 6.37
CA THR A 144 28.27 2.89 6.05
C THR A 144 26.91 3.16 6.68
N ILE A 145 26.86 3.52 7.97
CA ILE A 145 25.62 3.88 8.66
C ILE A 145 24.92 5.04 7.94
N ARG A 146 25.65 6.10 7.57
CA ARG A 146 25.10 7.24 6.83
C ARG A 146 24.55 6.85 5.47
N TYR A 147 25.29 6.05 4.69
CA TYR A 147 24.83 5.60 3.38
C TYR A 147 23.60 4.71 3.47
N LEU A 148 23.54 3.80 4.45
CA LEU A 148 22.35 2.96 4.69
C LEU A 148 21.14 3.81 5.13
N ALA A 149 21.37 4.84 5.95
CA ALA A 149 20.32 5.76 6.36
C ALA A 149 19.78 6.56 5.17
N ILE A 150 20.65 7.16 4.35
CA ILE A 150 20.28 7.91 3.14
C ILE A 150 19.56 7.00 2.13
N GLY A 151 20.12 5.83 1.84
CA GLY A 151 19.50 4.85 0.94
C GLY A 151 18.12 4.41 1.45
N GLY A 152 17.99 4.21 2.76
CA GLY A 152 16.72 3.94 3.40
C GLY A 152 15.72 5.07 3.24
N ILE A 153 16.12 6.34 3.40
CA ILE A 153 15.23 7.50 3.21
C ILE A 153 14.71 7.54 1.77
N ILE A 154 15.60 7.42 0.77
CA ILE A 154 15.23 7.42 -0.65
C ILE A 154 14.23 6.29 -0.95
N PHE A 155 14.51 5.09 -0.44
CA PHE A 155 13.62 3.93 -0.60
C PHE A 155 12.21 4.20 -0.04
N HIS A 156 12.11 4.72 1.20
CA HIS A 156 10.81 5.01 1.81
C HIS A 156 10.04 6.12 1.07
N ILE A 157 10.72 7.14 0.53
CA ILE A 157 10.09 8.18 -0.29
C ILE A 157 9.47 7.58 -1.57
N ILE A 158 10.19 6.67 -2.23
CA ILE A 158 9.69 5.96 -3.42
C ILE A 158 8.47 5.10 -3.04
N CYS A 159 8.55 4.34 -1.94
CA CYS A 159 7.43 3.52 -1.46
C CYS A 159 6.19 4.36 -1.13
N ILE A 160 6.35 5.49 -0.43
CA ILE A 160 5.24 6.41 -0.14
C ILE A 160 4.64 6.90 -1.46
N SER A 161 5.46 7.31 -2.42
CA SER A 161 4.99 7.85 -3.70
C SER A 161 4.16 6.81 -4.47
N ILE A 162 4.64 5.57 -4.56
CA ILE A 162 3.94 4.47 -5.22
C ILE A 162 2.62 4.15 -4.50
N LEU A 163 2.65 3.99 -3.18
CA LEU A 163 1.48 3.63 -2.38
C LEU A 163 0.41 4.72 -2.39
N THR A 164 0.83 5.98 -2.31
CA THR A 164 -0.05 7.16 -2.37
C THR A 164 -0.71 7.27 -3.75
N ASN A 165 0.03 7.04 -4.82
CA ASN A 165 -0.57 7.03 -6.16
C ASN A 165 -1.58 5.89 -6.31
N TYR A 166 -1.23 4.68 -5.86
CA TYR A 166 -2.13 3.53 -5.89
C TYR A 166 -3.44 3.81 -5.13
N ILE A 167 -3.39 4.34 -3.91
CA ILE A 167 -4.60 4.59 -3.12
C ILE A 167 -5.48 5.68 -3.74
N LEU A 168 -4.89 6.76 -4.27
CA LEU A 168 -5.66 7.84 -4.90
C LEU A 168 -6.40 7.33 -6.15
N VAL A 169 -5.69 6.60 -7.03
CA VAL A 169 -6.29 6.04 -8.24
C VAL A 169 -7.36 5.01 -7.91
N THR A 170 -7.08 4.11 -6.96
CA THR A 170 -8.00 3.01 -6.62
C THR A 170 -9.23 3.51 -5.87
N ASN A 171 -9.09 4.48 -4.96
CA ASN A 171 -10.24 5.09 -4.28
C ASN A 171 -11.14 5.81 -5.27
N LYS A 172 -10.57 6.63 -6.16
CA LYS A 172 -11.34 7.31 -7.21
C LYS A 172 -12.08 6.32 -8.10
N TYR A 173 -11.42 5.23 -8.50
CA TYR A 173 -12.03 4.16 -9.28
C TYR A 173 -13.19 3.49 -8.53
N ALA A 174 -12.98 3.13 -7.26
CA ALA A 174 -14.01 2.48 -6.44
C ALA A 174 -15.23 3.38 -6.20
N SER A 175 -15.03 4.68 -5.94
CA SER A 175 -16.11 5.66 -5.80
C SER A 175 -16.93 5.80 -7.08
N ASN A 176 -16.26 5.97 -8.23
CA ASN A 176 -16.96 6.06 -9.52
C ASN A 176 -17.75 4.78 -9.84
N LEU A 177 -17.23 3.61 -9.45
CA LEU A 177 -17.92 2.34 -9.63
C LEU A 177 -19.17 2.25 -8.75
N ILE A 178 -19.13 2.75 -7.51
CA ILE A 178 -20.30 2.84 -6.62
C ILE A 178 -21.38 3.72 -7.26
N ASP A 179 -21.01 4.91 -7.76
CA ASP A 179 -21.96 5.83 -8.38
C ASP A 179 -22.61 5.20 -9.62
N SER A 180 -21.83 4.48 -10.44
CA SER A 180 -22.36 3.72 -11.57
C SER A 180 -23.32 2.61 -11.15
N ILE A 181 -23.06 1.91 -10.05
CA ILE A 181 -23.95 0.85 -9.54
C ILE A 181 -25.27 1.44 -9.06
N ARG A 182 -25.23 2.59 -8.38
CA ARG A 182 -26.44 3.29 -7.90
C ARG A 182 -27.29 3.83 -9.04
N GLY A 183 -26.66 4.47 -10.02
CA GLY A 183 -27.37 4.94 -11.22
C GLY A 183 -28.03 3.79 -12.00
N GLU A 184 -27.36 2.63 -12.12
CA GLU A 184 -27.98 1.42 -12.71
C GLU A 184 -29.18 0.91 -11.90
N PHE A 185 -29.18 1.08 -10.58
CA PHE A 185 -30.27 0.65 -9.71
C PHE A 185 -31.46 1.60 -9.77
N GLU A 186 -31.22 2.91 -9.64
CA GLU A 186 -32.24 3.95 -9.77
C GLU A 186 -32.95 3.88 -11.13
N PHE A 187 -32.21 3.65 -12.21
CA PHE A 187 -32.78 3.48 -13.54
C PHE A 187 -33.71 2.26 -13.65
N ARG A 188 -33.35 1.12 -13.04
CA ARG A 188 -34.20 -0.08 -13.05
C ARG A 188 -35.48 0.11 -12.23
N GLN A 189 -35.41 0.87 -11.14
CA GLN A 189 -36.61 1.18 -10.35
C GLN A 189 -37.59 2.04 -11.17
N LEU A 190 -37.08 3.03 -11.90
CA LEU A 190 -37.91 3.85 -12.79
C LEU A 190 -38.52 3.03 -13.94
N GLU A 191 -37.77 2.09 -14.54
CA GLU A 191 -38.34 1.18 -15.57
C GLU A 191 -39.40 0.23 -15.00
N GLU A 192 -39.24 -0.23 -13.76
CA GLU A 192 -40.26 -1.03 -13.08
C GLU A 192 -41.50 -0.18 -12.81
N ASP A 193 -41.37 1.02 -12.25
CA ASP A 193 -42.50 1.92 -11.95
C ASP A 193 -43.29 2.31 -13.22
N ASP A 194 -42.59 2.66 -14.32
CA ASP A 194 -43.21 2.98 -15.63
C ASP A 194 -43.92 1.76 -16.27
N ALA A 195 -43.53 0.52 -15.91
CA ALA A 195 -44.15 -0.70 -16.45
C ALA A 195 -45.45 -1.09 -15.73
N TRP A 196 -45.78 -0.45 -14.60
CA TRP A 196 -47.00 -0.68 -13.83
C TRP A 196 -48.06 0.42 -14.00
N GLU A 197 -47.79 1.46 -14.81
CA GLU A 197 -48.77 2.47 -15.27
C GLU A 197 -49.40 2.11 -16.63
#